data_AF-A0A2T2TRH9-F1
#
_entry.id   AF-A0A2T2TRH9-F1
#
_cell.length_a   1.000
_cell.length_b   1.000
_cell.length_c   1.000
_cell.angle_alpha   90.00
_cell.angle_beta   90.00
_cell.angle_gamma   90.00
#
_symmetry.space_group_name_H-M   'P 1'
#
loop_
_entity.id
_entity.type
_entity.pdbx_description
1 polymer ?
#
loop_
_entity_poly.entity_id
_entity_poly.type
_entity_poly.pdbx_seq_one_letter_code
_entity_poly.pdbx_strand_id
1 'polypeptide(L)'
;MNSLTATSPLSASAQAVFDWHARPGAFERLVPPWAPVRLEQFEGIREGDRAVLRMGPGPLALRWVAEHHDVVEGRQFCDRQVQGPFAHWDHTHRFEPEGEEKSRLVDQIDYELPGGAVGEALAPWLEPELRRQFAYRHRVTRRDLALHRHYTPDDRSLTIAVSGTSGLIGSQLVPFLTTGGHEVKRLVRSGPTGPDEILWNHQTGRVEAEKLEGVDAVIHLAGENVFGLWTDAKKERIYDSRADGTRLLAEALAGLSDPDF
;
A
#
# COMPACT_ATOMS: atom_id res chain seq x y z
N MET A 1 31.65 -1.18 4.72
CA MET A 1 30.31 -0.80 5.20
C MET A 1 30.00 0.67 4.92
N ASN A 2 28.98 0.92 4.11
CA ASN A 2 28.41 2.25 3.86
C ASN A 2 27.19 2.46 4.77
N SER A 3 26.87 3.72 5.09
CA SER A 3 25.69 4.05 5.91
C SER A 3 24.97 5.28 5.37
N LEU A 4 23.64 5.26 5.41
CA LEU A 4 22.77 6.37 5.01
C LEU A 4 21.66 6.56 6.06
N THR A 5 21.49 7.80 6.53
CA THR A 5 20.42 8.15 7.47
C THR A 5 19.46 9.18 6.86
N ALA A 6 18.16 8.97 7.07
CA ALA A 6 17.09 9.91 6.80
C ALA A 6 16.25 10.13 8.06
N THR A 7 15.75 11.34 8.25
CA THR A 7 15.01 11.71 9.46
C THR A 7 13.85 12.64 9.13
N SER A 8 12.71 12.46 9.78
CA SER A 8 11.58 13.39 9.69
C SER A 8 10.80 13.50 10.99
N PRO A 9 10.42 14.72 11.42
CA PRO A 9 9.48 14.90 12.50
C PRO A 9 8.06 14.53 12.05
N LEU A 10 7.29 13.93 12.95
CA LEU A 10 5.93 13.46 12.74
C LEU A 10 4.99 13.99 13.84
N SER A 11 3.77 14.34 13.45
CA SER A 11 2.70 14.78 14.37
C SER A 11 1.81 13.60 14.79
N ALA A 12 2.45 12.51 15.20
CA ALA A 12 1.84 11.30 15.71
C ALA A 12 2.76 10.68 16.79
N SER A 13 2.19 9.93 17.73
CA SER A 13 2.94 9.19 18.75
C SER A 13 3.86 8.13 18.11
N ALA A 14 4.97 7.78 18.76
CA ALA A 14 5.86 6.74 18.24
C ALA A 14 5.15 5.40 18.01
N GLN A 15 4.20 5.05 18.89
CA GLN A 15 3.35 3.86 18.74
C GLN A 15 2.48 3.94 17.48
N ALA A 16 1.81 5.06 17.24
CA ALA A 16 0.94 5.19 16.05
C ALA A 16 1.74 5.09 14.73
N VAL A 17 2.98 5.60 14.71
CA VAL A 17 3.87 5.44 13.54
C VAL A 17 4.28 3.98 13.37
N PHE A 18 4.66 3.28 14.45
CA PHE A 18 4.98 1.86 14.43
C PHE A 18 3.80 1.02 13.92
N ASP A 19 2.60 1.24 14.48
CA ASP A 19 1.38 0.53 14.09
C ASP A 19 1.03 0.78 12.63
N TRP A 20 1.21 2.01 12.12
CA TRP A 20 1.02 2.32 10.71
C TRP A 20 1.94 1.50 9.80
N HIS A 21 3.19 1.24 10.20
CA HIS A 21 4.12 0.37 9.45
C HIS A 21 3.74 -1.11 9.53
N ALA A 22 3.09 -1.53 10.62
CA ALA A 22 2.62 -2.90 10.81
C ALA A 22 1.34 -3.23 10.03
N ARG A 23 0.56 -2.21 9.63
CA ARG A 23 -0.75 -2.40 8.99
C ARG A 23 -0.62 -2.88 7.53
N PRO A 24 -1.59 -3.68 7.04
CA PRO A 24 -1.68 -4.02 5.62
C PRO A 24 -1.71 -2.76 4.74
N GLY A 25 -1.01 -2.80 3.60
CA GLY A 25 -0.91 -1.66 2.69
C GLY A 25 0.28 -0.72 2.98
N ALA A 26 0.91 -0.80 4.16
CA ALA A 26 2.02 0.11 4.51
C ALA A 26 3.17 -0.02 3.51
N PHE A 27 3.55 -1.24 3.15
CA PHE A 27 4.57 -1.48 2.14
C PHE A 27 4.19 -0.84 0.79
N GLU A 28 2.98 -1.07 0.29
CA GLU A 28 2.50 -0.53 -0.98
C GLU A 28 2.45 1.01 -0.99
N ARG A 29 2.18 1.64 0.16
CA ARG A 29 2.29 3.10 0.33
C ARG A 29 3.73 3.58 0.26
N LEU A 30 4.67 2.80 0.79
CA LEU A 30 6.08 3.15 0.87
C LEU A 30 6.87 2.87 -0.41
N VAL A 31 6.36 2.04 -1.33
CA VAL A 31 6.97 1.80 -2.64
C VAL A 31 6.80 3.02 -3.54
N PRO A 32 7.89 3.69 -3.97
CA PRO A 32 7.77 4.82 -4.87
C PRO A 32 7.23 4.40 -6.25
N PRO A 33 6.38 5.22 -6.92
CA PRO A 33 5.76 4.85 -8.19
C PRO A 33 6.73 4.59 -9.36
N TRP A 34 7.97 5.07 -9.26
CA TRP A 34 9.03 4.83 -10.25
C TRP A 34 9.86 3.58 -9.97
N ALA A 35 9.77 3.02 -8.76
CA ALA A 35 10.54 1.86 -8.36
C ALA A 35 9.86 0.59 -8.89
N PRO A 36 10.54 -0.26 -9.68
CA PRO A 36 9.97 -1.47 -10.24
C PRO A 36 9.94 -2.59 -9.18
N VAL A 37 9.26 -2.35 -8.06
CA VAL A 37 9.17 -3.28 -6.93
C VAL A 37 7.75 -3.80 -6.80
N ARG A 38 7.59 -5.10 -6.61
CA ARG A 38 6.32 -5.74 -6.28
C ARG A 38 6.49 -6.57 -5.02
N LEU A 39 5.52 -6.47 -4.13
CA LEU A 39 5.41 -7.33 -2.97
C LEU A 39 4.86 -8.70 -3.41
N GLU A 40 5.59 -9.77 -3.14
CA GLU A 40 5.10 -11.15 -3.33
C GLU A 40 4.51 -11.70 -2.03
N GLN A 41 5.11 -11.36 -0.88
CA GLN A 41 4.69 -11.82 0.44
C GLN A 41 5.10 -10.81 1.52
N PHE A 42 4.22 -10.60 2.50
CA PHE A 42 4.48 -9.79 3.69
C PHE A 42 3.78 -10.41 4.89
N GLU A 43 4.54 -10.83 5.88
CA GLU A 43 4.02 -11.50 7.08
C GLU A 43 3.70 -10.52 8.22
N GLY A 44 4.24 -9.31 8.15
CA GLY A 44 4.17 -8.30 9.19
C GLY A 44 5.56 -7.73 9.48
N ILE A 45 5.70 -7.11 10.66
CA ILE A 45 6.96 -6.53 11.16
C ILE A 45 7.39 -7.12 12.52
N ARG A 46 6.83 -8.26 12.92
CA ARG A 46 7.23 -8.95 14.17
C ARG A 46 8.60 -9.60 13.99
N GLU A 47 9.22 -9.94 15.11
CA GLU A 47 10.51 -10.63 15.11
C GLU A 47 10.44 -11.93 14.29
N GLY A 48 11.28 -12.03 13.26
CA GLY A 48 11.33 -13.17 12.34
C GLY A 48 10.34 -13.12 11.16
N ASP A 49 9.39 -12.17 11.13
CA ASP A 49 8.47 -12.00 10.00
C ASP A 49 9.26 -11.67 8.73
N ARG A 50 8.83 -12.22 7.59
CA ARG A 50 9.51 -12.05 6.31
C ARG A 50 8.72 -11.21 5.31
N ALA A 51 9.49 -10.48 4.50
CA ALA A 51 9.01 -9.79 3.31
C ALA A 51 9.74 -10.33 2.07
N VAL A 52 8.98 -10.70 1.05
CA VAL A 52 9.52 -11.18 -0.24
C VAL A 52 9.13 -10.18 -1.32
N LEU A 53 10.15 -9.60 -1.94
CA LEU A 53 10.04 -8.58 -2.97
C LEU A 53 10.53 -9.12 -4.31
N ARG A 54 9.86 -8.72 -5.37
CA ARG A 54 10.32 -8.88 -6.74
C ARG A 54 10.75 -7.53 -7.28
N MET A 55 12.02 -7.38 -7.61
CA MET A 55 12.64 -6.16 -8.11
C MET A 55 13.01 -6.25 -9.59
N GLY A 56 12.61 -5.25 -10.37
CA GLY A 56 12.92 -5.15 -11.78
C GLY A 56 11.84 -5.73 -12.70
N PRO A 57 12.01 -5.59 -14.02
CA PRO A 57 10.99 -5.92 -14.99
C PRO A 57 10.95 -7.42 -15.34
N GLY A 58 9.74 -7.97 -15.40
CA GLY A 58 9.43 -9.22 -16.09
C GLY A 58 10.21 -10.45 -15.56
N PRO A 59 10.69 -11.34 -16.45
CA PRO A 59 11.32 -12.61 -16.07
C PRO A 59 12.74 -12.46 -15.50
N LEU A 60 13.39 -11.30 -15.68
CA LEU A 60 14.71 -10.99 -15.12
C LEU A 60 14.64 -10.38 -13.72
N ALA A 61 13.44 -10.30 -13.14
CA ALA A 61 13.25 -9.68 -11.85
C ALA A 61 13.98 -10.47 -10.75
N LEU A 62 14.77 -9.75 -9.95
CA LEU A 62 15.48 -10.29 -8.80
C LEU A 62 14.50 -10.50 -7.65
N ARG A 63 14.59 -11.66 -7.01
CA ARG A 63 13.86 -11.94 -5.78
C ARG A 63 14.70 -11.51 -4.58
N TRP A 64 14.21 -10.57 -3.79
CA TRP A 64 14.82 -10.11 -2.54
C TRP A 64 13.97 -10.60 -1.36
N VAL A 65 14.57 -11.37 -0.46
CA VAL A 65 13.97 -11.79 0.81
C VAL A 65 14.61 -10.99 1.95
N ALA A 66 13.78 -10.29 2.72
CA ALA A 66 14.15 -9.61 3.95
C ALA A 66 13.47 -10.27 5.15
N GLU A 67 14.14 -10.25 6.29
CA GLU A 67 13.65 -10.74 7.59
C GLU A 67 13.71 -9.59 8.60
N HIS A 68 12.64 -9.40 9.34
CA HIS A 68 12.56 -8.38 10.39
C HIS A 68 13.20 -8.90 11.67
N HIS A 69 14.03 -8.08 12.30
CA HIS A 69 14.69 -8.39 13.57
C HIS A 69 14.90 -7.13 14.40
N ASP A 70 15.41 -7.32 15.63
CA ASP A 70 15.62 -6.25 16.61
C ASP A 70 14.32 -5.43 16.83
N VAL A 71 13.18 -6.11 16.85
CA VAL A 71 11.88 -5.48 16.98
C VAL A 71 11.64 -5.05 18.41
N VAL A 72 11.37 -3.76 18.60
CA VAL A 72 10.92 -3.19 19.87
C VAL A 72 9.63 -2.44 19.58
N GLU A 73 8.53 -2.96 20.11
CA GLU A 73 7.19 -2.41 19.87
C GLU A 73 7.12 -0.90 20.18
N GLY A 74 6.54 -0.15 19.23
CA GLY A 74 6.43 1.32 19.33
C GLY A 74 7.75 2.08 19.23
N ARG A 75 8.88 1.40 18.96
CA ARG A 75 10.23 1.99 19.00
C ARG A 75 11.09 1.68 17.79
N GLN A 76 11.15 0.45 17.32
CA GLN A 76 11.97 0.09 16.16
C GLN A 76 11.65 -1.28 15.55
N PHE A 77 12.08 -1.46 14.31
CA PHE A 77 12.34 -2.76 13.70
C PHE A 77 13.45 -2.61 12.64
N CYS A 78 14.13 -3.70 12.28
CA CYS A 78 15.19 -3.70 11.27
C CYS A 78 14.94 -4.75 10.19
N ASP A 79 14.95 -4.32 8.92
CA ASP A 79 14.88 -5.22 7.76
C ASP A 79 16.29 -5.68 7.38
N ARG A 80 16.62 -6.96 7.63
CA ARG A 80 17.88 -7.56 7.17
C ARG A 80 17.66 -8.32 5.88
N GLN A 81 18.52 -8.11 4.89
CA GLN A 81 18.53 -8.96 3.71
C GLN A 81 19.01 -10.38 4.06
N VAL A 82 18.17 -11.37 3.76
CA VAL A 82 18.53 -12.79 3.79
C VAL A 82 19.00 -13.25 2.40
N GLN A 83 18.33 -12.76 1.36
CA GLN A 83 18.67 -13.02 -0.05
C GLN A 83 18.44 -11.74 -0.84
N GLY A 84 19.42 -11.26 -1.61
CA GLY A 84 19.25 -10.08 -2.44
C GLY A 84 20.54 -9.61 -3.10
N PRO A 85 20.54 -8.41 -3.69
CA PRO A 85 21.65 -7.94 -4.52
C PRO A 85 22.85 -7.42 -3.72
N PHE A 86 22.70 -7.18 -2.42
CA PHE A 86 23.75 -6.62 -1.57
C PHE A 86 24.61 -7.72 -0.94
N ALA A 87 25.87 -7.41 -0.62
CA ALA A 87 26.67 -8.30 0.23
C ALA A 87 26.18 -8.25 1.69
N HIS A 88 25.72 -7.08 2.12
CA HIS A 88 25.08 -6.84 3.40
C HIS A 88 24.05 -5.72 3.25
N TRP A 89 22.91 -5.84 3.94
CA TRP A 89 21.89 -4.81 4.00
C TRP A 89 21.09 -4.98 5.29
N ASP A 90 21.16 -3.97 6.14
CA ASP A 90 20.32 -3.79 7.31
C ASP A 90 19.66 -2.41 7.19
N HIS A 91 18.34 -2.36 7.28
CA HIS A 91 17.57 -1.13 7.25
C HIS A 91 16.75 -0.99 8.54
N THR A 92 17.24 -0.15 9.46
CA THR A 92 16.61 0.11 10.75
C THR A 92 15.65 1.29 10.66
N HIS A 93 14.41 1.07 11.07
CA HIS A 93 13.40 2.10 11.27
C HIS A 93 13.29 2.36 12.76
N ARG A 94 13.47 3.61 13.20
CA ARG A 94 13.29 4.03 14.60
C ARG A 94 12.19 5.06 14.73
N PHE A 95 11.36 4.88 15.74
CA PHE A 95 10.24 5.74 16.12
C PHE A 95 10.57 6.39 17.46
N GLU A 96 11.29 7.51 17.41
CA GLU A 96 11.78 8.20 18.59
C GLU A 96 10.68 9.12 19.15
N PRO A 97 10.28 8.98 20.43
CA PRO A 97 9.23 9.79 21.02
C PRO A 97 9.71 11.24 21.26
N GLU A 98 8.87 12.21 20.91
CA GLU A 98 9.09 13.64 21.17
C GLU A 98 7.90 14.26 21.92
N GLY A 99 7.34 13.47 22.85
CA GLY A 99 6.10 13.75 23.58
C GLY A 99 5.07 12.65 23.36
N GLU A 100 3.85 12.85 23.87
CA GLU A 100 2.75 11.87 23.73
C GLU A 100 2.24 11.79 22.28
N GLU A 101 2.18 12.92 21.58
CA GLU A 101 1.52 13.06 20.27
C GLU A 101 2.50 13.37 19.13
N LYS A 102 3.79 13.32 19.39
CA LYS A 102 4.85 13.66 18.44
C LYS A 102 5.98 12.65 18.52
N SER A 103 6.61 12.43 17.38
CA SER A 103 7.75 11.53 17.24
C SER A 103 8.63 11.95 16.09
N ARG A 104 9.78 11.28 16.00
CA ARG A 104 10.73 11.40 14.91
C ARG A 104 10.93 10.02 14.29
N LEU A 105 10.68 9.92 12.99
CA LEU A 105 11.04 8.75 12.20
C LEU A 105 12.49 8.89 11.75
N VAL A 106 13.32 7.91 12.09
CA VAL A 106 14.70 7.79 11.66
C VAL A 106 14.86 6.48 10.91
N ASP A 107 15.17 6.57 9.62
CA ASP A 107 15.55 5.43 8.79
C ASP A 107 17.08 5.44 8.66
N GLN A 108 17.72 4.33 9.00
CA GLN A 108 19.16 4.12 8.82
C GLN A 108 19.39 2.84 8.02
N ILE A 109 20.10 2.94 6.89
CA ILE A 109 20.59 1.76 6.19
C ILE A 109 22.09 1.63 6.42
N ASP A 110 22.51 0.44 6.83
CA ASP A 110 23.89 -0.02 6.74
C ASP A 110 23.99 -1.09 5.65
N TYR A 111 24.84 -0.86 4.64
CA TYR A 111 24.90 -1.74 3.47
C TYR A 111 26.30 -1.90 2.89
N GLU A 112 26.50 -3.02 2.19
CA GLU A 112 27.68 -3.31 1.42
C GLU A 112 27.29 -3.74 0.00
N LEU A 113 27.93 -3.10 -0.98
CA LEU A 113 27.70 -3.41 -2.40
C LEU A 113 28.16 -4.83 -2.71
N PRO A 114 27.57 -5.49 -3.73
CA PRO A 114 28.13 -6.73 -4.25
C PRO A 114 29.56 -6.48 -4.75
N GLY A 115 30.44 -7.47 -4.57
CA GLY A 115 31.82 -7.35 -5.04
C GLY A 115 31.97 -7.33 -6.57
N GLY A 116 33.16 -6.92 -7.04
CA GLY A 116 33.51 -6.91 -8.45
C GLY A 116 32.88 -5.76 -9.26
N ALA A 117 33.00 -5.85 -10.59
CA ALA A 117 32.63 -4.77 -11.52
C ALA A 117 31.14 -4.35 -11.43
N VAL A 118 30.25 -5.22 -10.94
CA VAL A 118 28.83 -4.89 -10.71
C VAL A 118 28.67 -3.86 -9.59
N GLY A 119 29.39 -4.04 -8.47
CA GLY A 119 29.36 -3.09 -7.36
C GLY A 119 29.91 -1.72 -7.75
N GLU A 120 31.05 -1.70 -8.45
CA GLU A 120 31.69 -0.46 -8.92
C GLU A 120 30.78 0.35 -9.85
N ALA A 121 30.03 -0.31 -10.73
CA ALA A 121 29.12 0.36 -11.67
C ALA A 121 27.87 0.94 -10.97
N LEU A 122 27.39 0.31 -9.90
CA LEU A 122 26.19 0.74 -9.17
C LEU A 122 26.47 1.89 -8.19
N ALA A 123 27.68 1.97 -7.64
CA ALA A 123 28.04 2.89 -6.56
C ALA A 123 27.65 4.37 -6.82
N PRO A 124 27.88 4.96 -8.02
CA PRO A 124 27.55 6.38 -8.25
C PRO A 124 26.05 6.69 -8.27
N TRP A 125 25.22 5.69 -8.56
CA TRP A 125 23.78 5.85 -8.76
C TRP A 125 22.97 5.46 -7.52
N LEU A 126 23.52 4.59 -6.69
CA LEU A 126 22.79 3.98 -5.58
C LEU A 126 22.41 5.00 -4.51
N GLU A 127 23.37 5.73 -3.94
CA GLU A 127 23.08 6.64 -2.83
C GLU A 127 22.08 7.75 -3.20
N PRO A 128 22.20 8.44 -4.37
CA PRO A 128 21.18 9.40 -4.79
C PRO A 128 19.78 8.79 -4.95
N GLU A 129 19.68 7.57 -5.51
CA GLU A 129 18.40 6.90 -5.65
C GLU A 129 17.85 6.47 -4.27
N LEU A 130 18.67 5.93 -3.37
CA LEU A 130 18.24 5.63 -1.99
C LEU A 130 17.69 6.89 -1.31
N ARG A 131 18.44 8.00 -1.33
CA ARG A 131 17.98 9.29 -0.77
C ARG A 131 16.64 9.73 -1.35
N ARG A 132 16.44 9.55 -2.66
CA ARG A 132 15.17 9.87 -3.34
C ARG A 132 14.03 8.98 -2.87
N GLN A 133 14.28 7.68 -2.66
CA GLN A 133 13.30 6.74 -2.12
C GLN A 133 12.93 7.08 -0.68
N PHE A 134 13.91 7.39 0.19
CA PHE A 134 13.64 7.83 1.57
C PHE A 134 12.84 9.13 1.61
N ALA A 135 13.21 10.12 0.80
CA ALA A 135 12.45 11.37 0.72
C ALA A 135 10.98 11.13 0.35
N TYR A 136 10.70 10.13 -0.51
CA TYR A 136 9.33 9.71 -0.82
C TYR A 136 8.65 9.05 0.38
N ARG A 137 9.28 8.01 0.96
CA ARG A 137 8.77 7.21 2.08
C ARG A 137 8.41 8.08 3.29
N HIS A 138 9.33 8.95 3.70
CA HIS A 138 9.10 9.89 4.80
C HIS A 138 7.97 10.89 4.50
N ARG A 139 7.87 11.37 3.26
CA ARG A 139 6.79 12.28 2.86
C ARG A 139 5.43 11.58 2.88
N VAL A 140 5.34 10.34 2.40
CA VAL A 140 4.11 9.55 2.41
C VAL A 140 3.68 9.25 3.83
N THR A 141 4.57 8.70 4.66
CA THR A 141 4.29 8.38 6.06
C THR A 141 3.73 9.59 6.81
N ARG A 142 4.42 10.74 6.71
CA ARG A 142 3.96 11.99 7.34
C ARG A 142 2.60 12.45 6.83
N ARG A 143 2.37 12.35 5.52
CA ARG A 143 1.11 12.77 4.91
C ARG A 143 -0.03 11.86 5.31
N ASP A 144 0.17 10.56 5.26
CA ASP A 144 -0.88 9.58 5.55
C ASP A 144 -1.29 9.67 7.02
N LEU A 145 -0.34 9.70 7.96
CA LEU A 145 -0.63 9.90 9.39
C LEU A 145 -1.42 11.20 9.64
N ALA A 146 -1.05 12.30 8.98
CA ALA A 146 -1.76 13.57 9.13
C ALA A 146 -3.19 13.51 8.56
N LEU A 147 -3.40 12.82 7.43
CA LEU A 147 -4.72 12.66 6.83
C LEU A 147 -5.60 11.71 7.64
N HIS A 148 -5.05 10.62 8.15
CA HIS A 148 -5.77 9.67 9.01
C HIS A 148 -6.25 10.36 10.28
N ARG A 149 -5.37 11.11 10.95
CA ARG A 149 -5.76 11.92 12.12
C ARG A 149 -6.83 12.97 11.79
N HIS A 150 -6.77 13.56 10.59
CA HIS A 150 -7.73 14.59 10.18
C HIS A 150 -9.13 14.04 9.89
N TYR A 151 -9.22 12.90 9.18
CA TYR A 151 -10.49 12.31 8.74
C TYR A 151 -11.05 11.27 9.72
N THR A 152 -10.21 10.74 10.60
CA THR A 152 -10.53 9.68 11.55
C THR A 152 -9.90 10.01 12.92
N PRO A 153 -10.29 11.12 13.57
CA PRO A 153 -9.67 11.54 14.84
C PRO A 153 -9.92 10.56 16.00
N ASP A 154 -10.96 9.73 15.90
CA ASP A 154 -11.38 8.79 16.94
C ASP A 154 -10.90 7.36 16.68
N ASP A 155 -9.97 7.17 15.73
CA ASP A 155 -9.41 5.87 15.32
C ASP A 155 -10.47 4.79 14.96
N ARG A 156 -11.67 5.23 14.55
CA ARG A 156 -12.74 4.30 14.12
C ARG A 156 -12.31 3.46 12.93
N SER A 157 -12.58 2.16 13.01
CA SER A 157 -12.46 1.25 11.88
C SER A 157 -13.78 1.19 11.12
N LEU A 158 -13.72 1.21 9.79
CA LEU A 158 -14.87 1.10 8.90
C LEU A 158 -14.61 -0.06 7.93
N THR A 159 -15.67 -0.73 7.51
CA THR A 159 -15.67 -1.68 6.40
C THR A 159 -16.07 -0.96 5.13
N ILE A 160 -15.16 -0.87 4.16
CA ILE A 160 -15.35 -0.07 2.95
C ILE A 160 -15.28 -0.97 1.71
N ALA A 161 -16.35 -1.03 0.92
CA ALA A 161 -16.33 -1.71 -0.36
C ALA A 161 -15.79 -0.80 -1.47
N VAL A 162 -14.78 -1.24 -2.23
CA VAL A 162 -14.13 -0.42 -3.26
C VAL A 162 -14.12 -1.15 -4.60
N SER A 163 -14.62 -0.52 -5.66
CA SER A 163 -14.44 -1.01 -7.04
C SER A 163 -13.24 -0.36 -7.72
N GLY A 164 -12.72 -0.97 -8.80
CA GLY A 164 -11.59 -0.40 -9.53
C GLY A 164 -10.27 -0.41 -8.75
N THR A 165 -10.12 -1.34 -7.82
CA THR A 165 -8.97 -1.47 -6.88
C THR A 165 -7.64 -1.73 -7.58
N SER A 166 -7.63 -2.35 -8.75
CA SER A 166 -6.44 -2.55 -9.58
C SER A 166 -6.08 -1.34 -10.46
N GLY A 167 -6.90 -0.30 -10.46
CA GLY A 167 -6.70 0.91 -11.26
C GLY A 167 -5.72 1.90 -10.64
N LEU A 168 -5.42 2.98 -11.36
CA LEU A 168 -4.48 4.02 -10.94
C LEU A 168 -4.82 4.62 -9.56
N ILE A 169 -6.11 4.90 -9.31
CA ILE A 169 -6.57 5.48 -8.03
C ILE A 169 -6.74 4.38 -6.98
N GLY A 170 -7.43 3.28 -7.33
CA GLY A 170 -7.72 2.20 -6.40
C GLY A 170 -6.46 1.57 -5.81
N SER A 171 -5.40 1.40 -6.59
CA SER A 171 -4.12 0.84 -6.14
C SER A 171 -3.38 1.70 -5.11
N GLN A 172 -3.76 2.97 -4.97
CA GLN A 172 -3.23 3.89 -3.97
C GLN A 172 -4.21 4.12 -2.82
N LEU A 173 -5.52 4.14 -3.11
CA LEU A 173 -6.57 4.34 -2.13
C LEU A 173 -6.72 3.16 -1.19
N VAL A 174 -6.70 1.92 -1.69
CA VAL A 174 -6.87 0.73 -0.84
C VAL A 174 -5.77 0.66 0.23
N PRO A 175 -4.46 0.74 -0.11
CA PRO A 175 -3.41 0.76 0.90
C PRO A 175 -3.49 1.97 1.85
N PHE A 176 -4.00 3.11 1.37
CA PHE A 176 -4.20 4.28 2.22
C PHE A 176 -5.28 3.99 3.28
N LEU A 177 -6.43 3.45 2.88
CA LEU A 177 -7.51 3.11 3.80
C LEU A 177 -7.10 2.03 4.82
N THR A 178 -6.41 0.97 4.37
CA THR A 178 -5.99 -0.12 5.26
C THR A 178 -4.93 0.33 6.26
N THR A 179 -3.99 1.19 5.86
CA THR A 179 -3.04 1.81 6.80
C THR A 179 -3.71 2.79 7.78
N GLY A 180 -4.89 3.31 7.42
CA GLY A 180 -5.77 4.07 8.31
C GLY A 180 -6.47 3.21 9.37
N GLY A 181 -6.44 1.88 9.22
CA GLY A 181 -7.12 0.94 10.12
C GLY A 181 -8.50 0.50 9.64
N HIS A 182 -8.90 0.85 8.42
CA HIS A 182 -10.16 0.41 7.81
C HIS A 182 -10.02 -0.99 7.19
N GLU A 183 -11.09 -1.77 7.21
CA GLU A 183 -11.23 -2.99 6.43
C GLU A 183 -11.69 -2.64 5.01
N VAL A 184 -11.11 -3.27 3.99
CA VAL A 184 -11.46 -2.99 2.59
C VAL A 184 -11.92 -4.25 1.88
N LYS A 185 -13.18 -4.28 1.46
CA LYS A 185 -13.73 -5.30 0.56
C LYS A 185 -13.58 -4.86 -0.89
N ARG A 186 -13.02 -5.71 -1.76
CA ARG A 186 -12.73 -5.37 -3.16
C ARG A 186 -13.85 -5.86 -4.07
N LEU A 187 -14.52 -4.92 -4.75
CA LEU A 187 -15.50 -5.24 -5.79
C LEU A 187 -14.77 -5.63 -7.09
N VAL A 188 -14.86 -6.89 -7.47
CA VAL A 188 -14.15 -7.48 -8.63
C VAL A 188 -15.12 -7.92 -9.72
N ARG A 189 -14.70 -7.78 -10.99
CA ARG A 189 -15.52 -8.17 -12.16
C ARG A 189 -15.41 -9.65 -12.53
N SER A 190 -14.28 -10.26 -12.19
CA SER A 190 -13.99 -11.68 -12.37
C SER A 190 -14.22 -12.45 -11.07
N GLY A 191 -14.33 -13.78 -11.13
CA GLY A 191 -14.61 -14.62 -9.97
C GLY A 191 -13.70 -14.28 -8.76
N PRO A 192 -14.27 -14.03 -7.57
CA PRO A 192 -13.53 -13.78 -6.34
C PRO A 192 -12.50 -14.88 -6.06
N THR A 193 -11.30 -14.48 -5.69
CA THR A 193 -10.17 -15.37 -5.37
C THR A 193 -9.84 -15.40 -3.88
N GLY A 194 -10.43 -14.48 -3.11
CA GLY A 194 -10.24 -14.36 -1.67
C GLY A 194 -11.52 -13.96 -0.93
N PRO A 195 -11.51 -14.05 0.41
CA PRO A 195 -12.67 -13.74 1.24
C PRO A 195 -13.06 -12.25 1.21
N ASP A 196 -12.08 -11.37 0.99
CA ASP A 196 -12.30 -9.91 0.94
C ASP A 196 -12.74 -9.43 -0.45
N GLU A 197 -13.07 -10.34 -1.37
CA GLU A 197 -13.52 -10.01 -2.72
C GLU A 197 -15.02 -10.27 -2.88
N ILE A 198 -15.73 -9.28 -3.44
CA ILE A 198 -17.16 -9.33 -3.74
C ILE A 198 -17.32 -9.27 -5.25
N LEU A 199 -18.04 -10.24 -5.83
CA LEU A 199 -18.37 -10.21 -7.24
C LEU A 199 -19.32 -9.05 -7.54
N TRP A 200 -18.91 -8.18 -8.44
CA TRP A 200 -19.74 -7.14 -9.05
C TRP A 200 -19.38 -7.03 -10.53
N ASN A 201 -20.34 -7.30 -11.42
CA ASN A 201 -20.10 -7.27 -12.85
C ASN A 201 -21.34 -6.78 -13.62
N HIS A 202 -21.29 -5.50 -14.01
CA HIS A 202 -22.32 -4.83 -14.81
C HIS A 202 -22.57 -5.45 -16.19
N GLN A 203 -21.57 -6.07 -16.81
CA GLN A 203 -21.74 -6.72 -18.11
C GLN A 203 -22.58 -8.00 -18.01
N THR A 204 -22.59 -8.64 -16.84
CA THR A 204 -23.37 -9.85 -16.57
C THR A 204 -24.60 -9.60 -15.70
N GLY A 205 -24.77 -8.38 -15.19
CA GLY A 205 -25.83 -8.04 -14.22
C GLY A 205 -25.68 -8.74 -12.85
N ARG A 206 -24.50 -9.27 -12.51
CA ARG A 206 -24.29 -10.07 -11.30
C ARG A 206 -23.67 -9.24 -10.17
N VAL A 207 -24.23 -9.36 -8.97
CA VAL A 207 -23.68 -8.83 -7.72
C VAL A 207 -23.94 -9.83 -6.59
N GLU A 208 -22.94 -10.09 -5.75
CA GLU A 208 -23.12 -10.78 -4.46
C GLU A 208 -23.59 -9.75 -3.41
N ALA A 209 -24.85 -9.31 -3.52
CA ALA A 209 -25.41 -8.22 -2.72
C ALA A 209 -25.36 -8.52 -1.22
N GLU A 210 -25.57 -9.77 -0.83
CA GLU A 210 -25.51 -10.24 0.55
C GLU A 210 -24.16 -9.95 1.23
N LYS A 211 -23.06 -9.88 0.48
CA LYS A 211 -21.73 -9.55 1.03
C LYS A 211 -21.52 -8.06 1.29
N LEU A 212 -22.44 -7.22 0.79
CA LEU A 212 -22.47 -5.78 1.03
C LEU A 212 -23.25 -5.41 2.31
N GLU A 213 -23.96 -6.35 2.92
CA GLU A 213 -24.56 -6.12 4.24
C GLU A 213 -23.47 -5.80 5.28
N GLY A 214 -23.73 -4.77 6.10
CA GLY A 214 -22.78 -4.29 7.13
C GLY A 214 -21.56 -3.53 6.59
N VAL A 215 -21.53 -3.16 5.31
CA VAL A 215 -20.50 -2.25 4.76
C VAL A 215 -20.86 -0.81 5.10
N ASP A 216 -19.98 -0.08 5.78
CA ASP A 216 -20.20 1.32 6.18
C ASP A 216 -20.17 2.30 4.99
N ALA A 217 -19.40 1.99 3.95
CA ALA A 217 -19.25 2.86 2.79
C ALA A 217 -18.89 2.10 1.51
N VAL A 218 -19.36 2.63 0.36
CA VAL A 218 -19.02 2.11 -0.96
C VAL A 218 -18.35 3.18 -1.81
N ILE A 219 -17.14 2.89 -2.32
CA ILE A 219 -16.37 3.76 -3.21
C ILE A 219 -16.31 3.14 -4.60
N HIS A 220 -16.99 3.77 -5.55
CA HIS A 220 -17.06 3.29 -6.93
C HIS A 220 -16.00 3.97 -7.83
N LEU A 221 -14.89 3.29 -8.12
CA LEU A 221 -13.83 3.79 -9.02
C LEU A 221 -13.72 3.03 -10.34
N ALA A 222 -14.48 1.93 -10.51
CA ALA A 222 -14.46 1.15 -11.73
C ALA A 222 -15.00 1.96 -12.92
N GLY A 223 -14.36 1.82 -14.07
CA GLY A 223 -14.80 2.45 -15.31
C GLY A 223 -13.82 2.21 -16.45
N GLU A 224 -14.31 2.36 -17.68
CA GLU A 224 -13.48 2.32 -18.87
C GLU A 224 -12.49 3.49 -18.89
N ASN A 225 -11.27 3.19 -19.33
CA ASN A 225 -10.19 4.17 -19.42
C ASN A 225 -10.51 5.27 -20.45
N VAL A 226 -10.34 6.52 -20.03
CA VAL A 226 -10.53 7.71 -20.87
C VAL A 226 -9.36 7.99 -21.82
N PHE A 227 -8.17 7.42 -21.60
CA PHE A 227 -6.98 7.66 -22.42
C PHE A 227 -7.07 7.06 -23.83
N GLY A 228 -6.68 7.83 -24.85
CA GLY A 228 -6.69 7.44 -26.28
C GLY A 228 -7.83 8.10 -27.07
N LEU A 229 -7.95 7.82 -28.37
CA LEU A 229 -8.95 8.43 -29.26
C LEU A 229 -10.39 8.06 -28.85
N TRP A 230 -11.29 9.05 -28.84
CA TRP A 230 -12.72 8.88 -28.49
C TRP A 230 -13.56 8.67 -29.73
N THR A 231 -13.55 7.45 -30.26
CA THR A 231 -14.54 7.00 -31.24
C THR A 231 -15.91 6.87 -30.58
N ASP A 232 -16.99 6.86 -31.36
CA ASP A 232 -18.35 6.73 -30.80
C ASP A 232 -18.51 5.41 -30.03
N ALA A 233 -17.97 4.30 -30.55
CA ALA A 233 -17.91 3.04 -29.82
C ALA A 233 -17.13 3.13 -28.50
N LYS A 234 -16.11 3.99 -28.38
CA LYS A 234 -15.41 4.19 -27.11
C LYS A 234 -16.22 5.06 -26.15
N LYS A 235 -16.88 6.10 -26.64
CA LYS A 235 -17.78 6.95 -25.83
C LYS A 235 -18.90 6.11 -25.22
N GLU A 236 -19.47 5.21 -26.00
CA GLU A 236 -20.48 4.23 -25.55
C GLU A 236 -19.92 3.36 -24.42
N ARG A 237 -18.78 2.68 -24.62
CA ARG A 237 -18.14 1.90 -23.53
C ARG A 237 -17.83 2.72 -22.28
N ILE A 238 -17.39 3.97 -22.45
CA ILE A 238 -17.16 4.92 -21.34
C ILE A 238 -18.46 5.20 -20.59
N TYR A 239 -19.55 5.45 -21.32
CA TYR A 239 -20.86 5.70 -20.73
C TYR A 239 -21.38 4.46 -20.01
N ASP A 240 -21.46 3.31 -20.69
CA ASP A 240 -22.03 2.06 -20.16
C ASP A 240 -21.29 1.59 -18.91
N SER A 241 -19.95 1.61 -18.95
CA SER A 241 -19.12 1.22 -17.79
C SER A 241 -19.35 2.08 -16.55
N ARG A 242 -19.88 3.30 -16.70
CA ARG A 242 -20.22 4.22 -15.60
C ARG A 242 -21.69 4.12 -15.23
N ALA A 243 -22.58 4.27 -16.20
CA ALA A 243 -24.02 4.30 -15.99
C ALA A 243 -24.54 2.95 -15.51
N ASP A 244 -24.28 1.87 -16.24
CA ASP A 244 -24.72 0.52 -15.84
C ASP A 244 -23.99 0.04 -14.61
N GLY A 245 -22.70 0.39 -14.51
CA GLY A 245 -21.90 0.05 -13.35
C GLY A 245 -22.44 0.63 -12.04
N THR A 246 -22.70 1.94 -12.06
CA THR A 246 -23.26 2.67 -10.92
C THR A 246 -24.68 2.21 -10.63
N ARG A 247 -25.51 2.05 -11.67
CA ARG A 247 -26.91 1.63 -11.53
C ARG A 247 -27.01 0.25 -10.87
N LEU A 248 -26.27 -0.74 -11.36
CA LEU A 248 -26.30 -2.09 -10.79
C LEU A 248 -25.88 -2.09 -9.31
N LEU A 249 -24.85 -1.31 -8.97
CA LEU A 249 -24.38 -1.22 -7.58
C LEU A 249 -25.40 -0.50 -6.69
N ALA A 250 -25.97 0.61 -7.15
CA ALA A 250 -26.99 1.37 -6.43
C ALA A 250 -28.28 0.54 -6.21
N GLU A 251 -28.74 -0.18 -7.23
CA GLU A 251 -29.88 -1.09 -7.12
C GLU A 251 -29.62 -2.21 -6.10
N ALA A 252 -28.42 -2.80 -6.10
CA ALA A 252 -28.04 -3.82 -5.13
C ALA A 252 -28.03 -3.27 -3.69
N LEU A 253 -27.48 -2.06 -3.49
CA LEU A 253 -27.43 -1.41 -2.18
C LEU A 253 -28.83 -1.02 -1.67
N ALA A 254 -29.69 -0.50 -2.54
CA ALA A 254 -31.06 -0.14 -2.19
C ALA A 254 -31.95 -1.37 -1.86
N GLY A 255 -31.55 -2.56 -2.30
CA GLY A 255 -32.24 -3.82 -2.03
C GLY A 255 -31.80 -4.54 -0.75
N LEU A 256 -30.85 -3.98 0.02
CA LEU A 256 -30.35 -4.61 1.24
C LEU A 256 -31.37 -4.56 2.39
N SER A 257 -31.30 -5.56 3.26
CA SER A 257 -32.20 -5.74 4.40
C SER A 257 -32.03 -4.67 5.48
N ASP A 258 -30.82 -4.14 5.61
CA ASP A 258 -30.41 -3.09 6.52
C ASP A 258 -29.77 -1.95 5.71
N PRO A 259 -30.55 -0.91 5.35
CA PRO A 259 -30.11 0.13 4.43
C PRO A 259 -29.45 1.33 5.14
N ASP A 260 -29.07 1.23 6.42
CA ASP A 260 -28.47 2.32 7.19
C ASP A 260 -27.07 2.71 6.65
N PHE A 261 -27.11 3.48 5.55
CA PHE A 261 -26.10 4.39 5.03
C PHE A 261 -26.37 5.82 5.53
#